data_AF-A0A0F9M892-F1
#
_entry.id   AF-A0A0F9M892-F1
#
_cell.length_a   1.000
_cell.length_b   1.000
_cell.length_c   1.000
_cell.angle_alpha   90.00
_cell.angle_beta   90.00
_cell.angle_gamma   90.00
#
_symmetry.space_group_name_H-M   'P 1'
#
loop_
_entity.id
_entity.type
_entity.pdbx_description
1 polymer ?
#
loop_
_entity_poly.entity_id
_entity_poly.type
_entity_poly.pdbx_seq_one_letter_code
_entity_poly.pdbx_strand_id
1 'polypeptide(L)'
;MLWVSVCEAPHAYTDLEHGERIMSKRKQPRIRTKMHTSSTGIKITLRGLPPLVIPRLNETIVFPDKPTYEVPTEDGHVEVYEHDLESLNTDEDRAAWDKYLEDLEGAEVELTSKVIKVVLLEGIKVQPKGVEFEKWKKRQALMGMPVSDDEEEMLLHYKETRIIGTAEDIREITLIVMELTGVPKEEIDKLVASFSDSVESES
;
A
#
# COMPACT_ATOMS: atom_id res chain seq x y z
N MET A 1 48.12 69.62 11.59
CA MET A 1 48.15 68.99 12.93
C MET A 1 47.14 67.87 12.91
N LEU A 2 47.57 66.66 13.27
CA LEU A 2 46.80 65.41 13.46
C LEU A 2 46.29 64.70 12.19
N TRP A 3 47.18 63.87 11.64
CA TRP A 3 46.83 62.71 10.83
C TRP A 3 46.29 61.60 11.75
N VAL A 4 45.07 61.13 11.50
CA VAL A 4 44.50 59.97 12.20
C VAL A 4 44.73 58.75 11.31
N SER A 5 45.68 57.93 11.71
CA SER A 5 46.01 56.64 11.08
C SER A 5 44.92 55.63 11.46
N VAL A 6 44.16 55.15 10.47
CA VAL A 6 43.17 54.08 10.65
C VAL A 6 43.93 52.76 10.61
N CYS A 7 44.02 52.08 11.75
CA CYS A 7 44.53 50.72 11.85
C CYS A 7 43.45 49.73 11.35
N GLU A 8 43.67 49.13 10.19
CA GLU A 8 42.93 47.94 9.76
C GLU A 8 43.25 46.76 10.69
N ALA A 9 42.22 46.20 11.31
CA ALA A 9 42.33 44.96 12.06
C ALA A 9 42.35 43.76 11.08
N PRO A 10 43.28 42.80 11.22
CA PRO A 10 43.25 41.59 10.41
C PRO A 10 42.06 40.72 10.86
N HIS A 11 41.11 40.51 9.94
CA HIS A 11 40.06 39.50 10.11
C HIS A 11 40.72 38.11 10.20
N ALA A 12 40.80 37.58 11.42
CA ALA A 12 41.13 36.18 11.67
C ALA A 12 40.00 35.32 11.08
N TYR A 13 40.25 34.76 9.91
CA TYR A 13 39.44 33.70 9.33
C TYR A 13 39.69 32.44 10.17
N THR A 14 38.80 32.14 11.10
CA THR A 14 38.80 30.84 11.77
C THR A 14 38.45 29.78 10.73
N ASP A 15 39.45 28.98 10.36
CA ASP A 15 39.30 27.72 9.65
C ASP A 15 38.19 26.91 10.31
N LEU A 16 37.02 26.87 9.66
CA LEU A 16 36.03 25.83 9.93
C LEU A 16 36.65 24.54 9.44
N GLU A 17 37.19 23.78 10.39
CA GLU A 17 37.66 22.42 10.21
C GLU A 17 36.67 21.67 9.32
N HIS A 18 37.17 21.26 8.16
CA HIS A 18 36.50 20.32 7.28
C HIS A 18 36.35 19.01 8.04
N GLY A 19 35.29 18.90 8.83
CA GLY A 19 34.81 17.63 9.32
C GLY A 19 34.48 16.79 8.10
N GLU A 20 35.40 15.88 7.76
CA GLU A 20 35.17 14.80 6.81
C GLU A 20 33.91 14.09 7.25
N ARG A 21 32.78 14.47 6.64
CA ARG A 21 31.51 13.79 6.79
C ARG A 21 31.75 12.44 6.13
N ILE A 22 32.18 11.45 6.92
CA ILE A 22 32.24 10.05 6.52
C ILE A 22 30.82 9.73 6.10
N MET A 23 30.56 9.84 4.79
CA MET A 23 29.36 9.34 4.17
C MET A 23 29.47 7.83 4.28
N SER A 24 29.11 7.31 5.45
CA SER A 24 28.93 5.89 5.67
C SER A 24 28.04 5.44 4.53
N LYS A 25 28.57 4.55 3.70
CA LYS A 25 27.85 4.04 2.53
C LYS A 25 26.56 3.45 3.08
N ARG A 26 25.45 4.22 3.03
CA ARG A 26 24.14 3.75 3.45
C ARG A 26 23.89 2.52 2.60
N LYS A 27 24.00 1.36 3.24
CA LYS A 27 23.85 0.06 2.63
C LYS A 27 22.42 0.04 2.13
N GLN A 28 22.22 0.31 0.83
CA GLN A 28 20.88 0.36 0.29
C GLN A 28 20.18 -0.96 0.64
N PRO A 29 18.93 -0.91 1.12
CA PRO A 29 18.20 -2.11 1.46
C PRO A 29 18.18 -2.99 0.21
N ARG A 30 18.85 -4.14 0.28
CA ARG A 30 18.85 -5.10 -0.82
C ARG A 30 17.43 -5.64 -0.92
N ILE A 31 16.76 -5.38 -2.06
CA ILE A 31 15.45 -5.97 -2.35
C ILE A 31 15.62 -7.48 -2.27
N ARG A 32 14.90 -8.09 -1.34
CA ARG A 32 14.93 -9.54 -1.14
C ARG A 32 14.06 -10.20 -2.20
N THR A 33 14.51 -11.34 -2.71
CA THR A 33 13.78 -12.15 -3.69
C THR A 33 13.68 -13.59 -3.23
N LYS A 34 12.58 -14.27 -3.56
CA LYS A 34 12.34 -15.69 -3.24
C LYS A 34 11.67 -16.39 -4.42
N MET A 35 12.10 -17.62 -4.70
CA MET A 35 11.43 -18.44 -5.72
C MET A 35 10.21 -19.14 -5.09
N HIS A 36 9.08 -19.14 -5.79
CA HIS A 36 7.84 -19.75 -5.37
C HIS A 36 7.22 -20.51 -6.56
N THR A 37 6.49 -21.60 -6.29
CA THR A 37 5.77 -22.36 -7.31
C THR A 37 4.29 -22.24 -7.01
N SER A 38 3.52 -21.63 -7.90
CA SER A 38 2.07 -21.48 -7.72
C SER A 38 1.35 -22.82 -7.82
N SER A 39 0.08 -22.86 -7.40
CA SER A 39 -0.79 -24.03 -7.55
C SER A 39 -0.90 -24.54 -9.00
N THR A 40 -0.70 -23.66 -9.98
CA THR A 40 -0.68 -23.98 -11.42
C THR A 40 0.63 -24.65 -11.88
N GLY A 41 1.60 -24.83 -10.98
CA GLY A 41 2.90 -25.45 -11.23
C GLY A 41 3.94 -24.51 -11.86
N ILE A 42 3.64 -23.21 -11.96
CA ILE A 42 4.54 -22.22 -12.57
C ILE A 42 5.52 -21.69 -11.52
N LYS A 43 6.81 -21.77 -11.81
CA LYS A 43 7.86 -21.17 -10.98
C LYS A 43 7.95 -19.68 -11.25
N ILE A 44 7.79 -18.88 -10.20
CA ILE A 44 7.87 -17.42 -10.23
C ILE A 44 8.94 -16.93 -9.26
N THR A 45 9.51 -15.76 -9.55
CA THR A 45 10.39 -15.04 -8.61
C THR A 45 9.60 -13.92 -7.97
N LEU A 46 9.42 -14.00 -6.66
CA LEU A 46 8.80 -12.96 -5.85
C LEU A 46 9.85 -11.95 -5.38
N ARG A 47 9.51 -10.67 -5.37
CA ARG A 47 10.32 -9.58 -4.82
C ARG A 47 9.51 -8.77 -3.80
N GLY A 48 10.19 -8.25 -2.79
CA GLY A 48 9.59 -7.26 -1.89
C GLY A 48 9.21 -5.97 -2.64
N LEU A 49 8.20 -5.28 -2.13
CA LEU A 49 7.77 -3.98 -2.65
C LEU A 49 8.72 -2.88 -2.17
N PRO A 50 8.84 -1.77 -2.92
CA PRO A 50 9.47 -0.57 -2.38
C PRO A 50 8.65 -0.03 -1.19
N PRO A 51 9.29 0.43 -0.11
CA PRO A 51 8.63 0.71 1.17
C PRO A 51 7.59 1.85 1.12
N LEU A 52 7.67 2.71 0.11
CA LEU A 52 6.74 3.85 -0.04
C LEU A 52 5.53 3.54 -0.92
N VAL A 53 5.44 2.35 -1.51
CA VAL A 53 4.33 2.04 -2.43
C VAL A 53 3.01 1.92 -1.68
N ILE A 54 2.97 1.15 -0.58
CA ILE A 54 1.73 0.96 0.20
C ILE A 54 1.27 2.26 0.89
N PRO A 55 2.15 3.05 1.56
CA PRO A 55 1.73 4.33 2.13
C PRO A 55 1.14 5.29 1.08
N ARG A 56 1.77 5.39 -0.10
CA ARG A 56 1.24 6.21 -1.21
C ARG A 56 -0.09 5.70 -1.72
N LEU A 57 -0.31 4.39 -1.69
CA LEU A 57 -1.58 3.81 -2.11
C LEU A 57 -2.70 4.16 -1.13
N ASN A 58 -2.42 4.09 0.18
CA ASN A 58 -3.37 4.51 1.21
C ASN A 58 -3.79 5.98 1.03
N GLU A 59 -2.85 6.86 0.65
CA GLU A 59 -3.13 8.28 0.35
C GLU A 59 -4.06 8.48 -0.87
N THR A 60 -4.24 7.47 -1.74
CA THR A 60 -5.16 7.55 -2.89
C THR A 60 -6.60 7.18 -2.55
N ILE A 61 -6.85 6.65 -1.36
CA ILE A 61 -8.18 6.22 -0.91
C ILE A 61 -8.73 7.27 0.05
N VAL A 62 -9.97 7.69 -0.19
CA VAL A 62 -10.69 8.59 0.71
C VAL A 62 -11.49 7.73 1.67
N PHE A 63 -11.09 7.70 2.93
CA PHE A 63 -11.87 7.05 3.98
C PHE A 63 -12.97 8.00 4.45
N PRO A 64 -14.20 7.50 4.73
CA PRO A 64 -15.26 8.34 5.25
C PRO A 64 -14.90 8.85 6.64
N ASP A 65 -15.28 10.09 6.93
CA ASP A 65 -15.19 10.63 8.28
C ASP A 65 -16.27 9.99 9.15
N LYS A 66 -15.94 9.74 10.42
CA LYS A 66 -16.92 9.27 11.40
C LYS A 66 -18.03 10.30 11.58
N PRO A 67 -19.29 9.88 11.74
CA PRO A 67 -20.38 10.81 12.01
C PRO A 67 -20.18 11.44 13.40
N THR A 68 -20.64 12.68 13.55
CA THR A 68 -20.46 13.48 14.77
C THR A 68 -21.79 14.01 15.28
N TYR A 69 -21.87 14.29 16.59
CA TYR A 69 -23.01 14.93 17.23
C TYR A 69 -22.58 16.15 18.04
N GLU A 70 -23.53 17.06 18.23
CA GLU A 70 -23.35 18.32 18.94
C GLU A 70 -23.95 18.25 20.34
N VAL A 71 -23.16 18.61 21.36
CA VAL A 71 -23.61 18.70 22.75
C VAL A 71 -23.54 20.17 23.20
N PRO A 72 -24.68 20.78 23.62
CA PRO A 72 -24.66 22.11 24.19
C PRO A 72 -24.10 22.08 25.62
N THR A 73 -23.10 22.92 25.90
CA THR A 73 -22.54 23.11 27.24
C THR A 73 -23.32 24.17 28.02
N GLU A 74 -23.21 24.14 29.36
CA GLU A 74 -23.91 25.09 30.25
C GLU A 74 -23.52 26.56 30.00
N ASP A 75 -22.32 26.79 29.46
CA ASP A 75 -21.81 28.11 29.07
C ASP A 75 -22.37 28.62 27.72
N GLY A 76 -23.21 27.82 27.05
CA GLY A 76 -23.83 28.15 25.76
C GLY A 76 -22.94 27.88 24.55
N HIS A 77 -21.82 27.17 24.72
CA HIS A 77 -20.99 26.68 23.61
C HIS A 77 -21.51 25.33 23.11
N VAL A 78 -21.14 24.97 21.87
CA VAL A 78 -21.43 23.66 21.28
C VAL A 78 -20.13 22.90 21.12
N GLU A 79 -20.08 21.70 21.67
CA GLU A 79 -18.95 20.79 21.51
C GLU A 79 -19.34 19.67 20.54
N VAL A 80 -18.43 19.33 19.63
CA VAL A 80 -18.63 18.29 18.61
C VAL A 80 -17.89 17.04 19.05
N TYR A 81 -18.60 15.91 19.06
CA TYR A 81 -18.08 14.61 19.47
C TYR A 81 -18.28 13.58 18.35
N GLU A 82 -17.32 12.67 18.17
CA GLU A 82 -17.49 11.52 17.29
C GLU A 82 -18.48 10.53 17.90
N HIS A 83 -19.32 9.92 17.06
CA HIS A 83 -20.14 8.80 17.51
C HIS A 83 -19.28 7.56 17.81
N ASP A 84 -19.77 6.80 18.77
CA ASP A 84 -19.34 5.46 19.18
C ASP A 84 -20.58 4.59 19.40
N LEU A 85 -20.41 3.30 19.69
CA LEU A 85 -21.54 2.38 19.88
C LEU A 85 -22.49 2.77 21.02
N GLU A 86 -22.03 3.57 21.98
CA GLU A 86 -22.80 3.97 23.16
C GLU A 86 -23.56 5.30 22.97
N SER A 87 -23.15 6.13 22.00
CA SER A 87 -23.73 7.46 21.74
C SER A 87 -24.85 7.47 20.68
N LEU A 88 -25.16 6.33 20.05
CA LEU A 88 -26.22 6.19 19.04
C LEU A 88 -27.62 6.19 19.67
N ASN A 89 -28.11 7.37 20.04
CA ASN A 89 -29.34 7.52 20.80
C ASN A 89 -30.58 7.71 19.91
N THR A 90 -30.42 8.27 18.71
CA THR A 90 -31.53 8.51 17.78
C THR A 90 -31.54 7.53 16.61
N ASP A 91 -32.67 7.43 15.91
CA ASP A 91 -32.74 6.69 14.63
C ASP A 91 -31.87 7.35 13.55
N GLU A 92 -31.71 8.67 13.60
CA GLU A 92 -30.87 9.43 12.67
C GLU A 92 -29.39 9.13 12.90
N ASP A 93 -28.93 9.08 14.16
CA ASP A 93 -27.54 8.71 14.51
C ASP A 93 -27.23 7.29 14.02
N ARG A 94 -28.16 6.35 14.25
CA ARG A 94 -28.01 4.96 13.79
C ARG A 94 -27.92 4.86 12.28
N ALA A 95 -28.78 5.57 11.54
CA ALA A 95 -28.73 5.59 10.08
C ALA A 95 -27.42 6.22 9.54
N ALA A 96 -26.93 7.29 10.18
CA ALA A 96 -25.65 7.91 9.82
C ALA A 96 -24.46 6.98 10.11
N TRP A 97 -24.51 6.24 11.22
CA TRP A 97 -23.51 5.25 11.58
C TRP A 97 -23.50 4.05 10.63
N ASP A 98 -24.67 3.48 10.31
CA ASP A 98 -24.78 2.37 9.37
C ASP A 98 -24.21 2.75 8.00
N LYS A 99 -24.53 3.95 7.52
CA LYS A 99 -23.96 4.48 6.28
C LYS A 99 -22.43 4.65 6.36
N TYR A 100 -21.92 5.18 7.47
CA TYR A 100 -20.48 5.30 7.68
C TYR A 100 -19.77 3.94 7.61
N LEU A 101 -20.36 2.89 8.20
CA LEU A 101 -19.80 1.54 8.13
C LEU A 101 -19.80 0.97 6.70
N GLU A 102 -20.89 1.16 5.96
CA GLU A 102 -20.98 0.77 4.54
C GLU A 102 -19.92 1.49 3.70
N ASP A 103 -19.79 2.81 3.86
CA ASP A 103 -18.79 3.62 3.15
C ASP A 103 -17.35 3.20 3.55
N LEU A 104 -17.14 2.84 4.83
CA LEU A 104 -15.84 2.40 5.35
C LEU A 104 -15.45 1.05 4.75
N GLU A 105 -16.36 0.07 4.76
CA GLU A 105 -16.16 -1.24 4.14
C GLU A 105 -15.83 -1.08 2.65
N GLY A 106 -16.56 -0.22 1.94
CA GLY A 106 -16.29 0.11 0.53
C GLY A 106 -14.86 0.63 0.31
N ALA A 107 -14.40 1.56 1.15
CA ALA A 107 -13.04 2.10 1.09
C ALA A 107 -11.97 1.03 1.39
N GLU A 108 -12.21 0.14 2.36
CA GLU A 108 -11.32 -0.97 2.72
C GLU A 108 -11.22 -2.02 1.61
N VAL A 109 -12.33 -2.36 0.95
CA VAL A 109 -12.37 -3.24 -0.22
C VAL A 109 -11.60 -2.63 -1.39
N GLU A 110 -11.78 -1.33 -1.65
CA GLU A 110 -11.02 -0.63 -2.70
C GLU A 110 -9.52 -0.65 -2.41
N LEU A 111 -9.11 -0.29 -1.18
CA LEU A 111 -7.71 -0.33 -0.78
C LEU A 111 -7.13 -1.72 -0.94
N THR A 112 -7.81 -2.75 -0.42
CA THR A 112 -7.43 -4.16 -0.53
C THR A 112 -7.22 -4.57 -1.99
N SER A 113 -8.18 -4.24 -2.85
CA SER A 113 -8.11 -4.56 -4.28
C SER A 113 -6.88 -3.93 -4.93
N LYS A 114 -6.59 -2.65 -4.62
CA LYS A 114 -5.40 -1.98 -5.15
C LYS A 114 -4.10 -2.56 -4.60
N VAL A 115 -4.05 -2.90 -3.31
CA VAL A 115 -2.87 -3.54 -2.69
C VAL A 115 -2.57 -4.87 -3.38
N ILE A 116 -3.59 -5.71 -3.58
CA ILE A 116 -3.45 -6.98 -4.31
C ILE A 116 -2.91 -6.73 -5.72
N LYS A 117 -3.51 -5.80 -6.49
CA LYS A 117 -3.04 -5.49 -7.85
C LYS A 117 -1.58 -5.05 -7.87
N VAL A 118 -1.18 -4.17 -6.95
CA VAL A 118 0.21 -3.73 -6.81
C VAL A 118 1.14 -4.90 -6.47
N VAL A 119 0.75 -5.77 -5.53
CA VAL A 119 1.51 -6.96 -5.18
C VAL A 119 1.67 -7.89 -6.39
N LEU A 120 0.64 -8.07 -7.21
CA LEU A 120 0.72 -8.90 -8.40
C LEU A 120 1.62 -8.26 -9.47
N LEU A 121 1.43 -6.96 -9.75
CA LEU A 121 2.22 -6.21 -10.73
C LEU A 121 3.70 -6.12 -10.34
N GLU A 122 3.98 -5.65 -9.13
CA GLU A 122 5.32 -5.36 -8.66
C GLU A 122 5.95 -6.55 -7.95
N GLY A 123 5.21 -7.34 -7.17
CA GLY A 123 5.77 -8.45 -6.40
C GLY A 123 6.16 -9.66 -7.23
N ILE A 124 5.50 -9.91 -8.38
CA ILE A 124 5.78 -11.06 -9.25
C ILE A 124 6.66 -10.66 -10.42
N LYS A 125 7.92 -11.12 -10.42
CA LYS A 125 8.85 -10.97 -11.54
C LYS A 125 8.67 -12.12 -12.54
N VAL A 126 7.90 -11.86 -13.59
CA VAL A 126 7.71 -12.75 -14.73
C VAL A 126 7.80 -11.93 -16.03
N GLN A 127 8.42 -12.50 -17.06
CA GLN A 127 8.42 -11.93 -18.41
C GLN A 127 7.76 -12.94 -19.34
N PRO A 128 6.44 -12.82 -19.57
CA PRO A 128 5.76 -13.73 -20.47
C PRO A 128 6.26 -13.50 -21.90
N LYS A 129 6.90 -14.51 -22.48
CA LYS A 129 7.52 -14.43 -23.81
C LYS A 129 7.38 -15.76 -24.55
N GLY A 130 7.49 -15.68 -25.88
CA GLY A 130 7.56 -16.85 -26.76
C GLY A 130 6.20 -17.48 -27.05
N VAL A 131 6.25 -18.71 -27.57
CA VAL A 131 5.10 -19.40 -28.15
C VAL A 131 3.96 -19.64 -27.16
N GLU A 132 4.28 -19.93 -25.89
CA GLU A 132 3.26 -20.18 -24.88
C GLU A 132 2.45 -18.93 -24.53
N PHE A 133 3.06 -17.75 -24.55
CA PHE A 133 2.36 -16.50 -24.32
C PHE A 133 1.39 -16.17 -25.47
N GLU A 134 1.83 -16.36 -26.72
CA GLU A 134 0.98 -16.18 -27.90
C GLU A 134 -0.19 -17.17 -27.93
N LYS A 135 0.05 -18.41 -27.50
CA LYS A 135 -1.04 -19.41 -27.33
C LYS A 135 -2.04 -18.97 -26.26
N TRP A 136 -1.57 -18.41 -25.15
CA TRP A 136 -2.44 -17.88 -24.11
C TRP A 136 -3.30 -16.73 -24.66
N LYS A 137 -2.72 -15.73 -25.34
CA LYS A 137 -3.47 -14.63 -25.97
C LYS A 137 -4.56 -15.13 -26.91
N LYS A 138 -4.22 -16.05 -27.81
CA LYS A 138 -5.19 -16.66 -28.74
C LYS A 138 -6.32 -17.38 -28.00
N ARG A 139 -6.01 -18.06 -26.90
CA ARG A 139 -7.02 -18.74 -26.08
C ARG A 139 -7.96 -17.74 -25.40
N GLN A 140 -7.44 -16.63 -24.85
CA GLN A 140 -8.26 -15.57 -24.27
C GLN A 140 -9.22 -14.99 -25.30
N ALA A 141 -8.73 -14.66 -26.50
CA ALA A 141 -9.55 -14.17 -27.59
C ALA A 141 -10.64 -15.17 -28.02
N LEU A 142 -10.33 -16.47 -28.08
CA LEU A 142 -11.32 -17.51 -28.39
C LEU A 142 -12.41 -17.65 -27.33
N MET A 143 -12.12 -17.33 -26.07
CA MET A 143 -13.09 -17.32 -24.97
C MET A 143 -13.88 -16.00 -24.89
N GLY A 144 -13.63 -15.05 -25.79
CA GLY A 144 -14.25 -13.73 -25.76
C GLY A 144 -13.73 -12.81 -24.65
N MET A 145 -12.57 -13.13 -24.06
CA MET A 145 -11.91 -12.27 -23.08
C MET A 145 -10.92 -11.34 -23.82
N PRO A 146 -11.22 -10.03 -23.92
CA PRO A 146 -10.31 -9.09 -24.56
C PRO A 146 -9.02 -9.02 -23.73
N VAL A 147 -7.88 -9.06 -24.41
CA VAL A 147 -6.58 -8.81 -23.79
C VAL A 147 -6.23 -7.35 -24.10
N SER A 148 -5.93 -6.57 -23.06
CA SER A 148 -5.56 -5.16 -23.23
C SER A 148 -4.29 -5.02 -24.08
N ASP A 149 -4.21 -3.92 -24.84
CA ASP A 149 -3.00 -3.52 -25.56
C ASP A 149 -1.98 -2.83 -24.63
N ASP A 150 -2.42 -2.36 -23.46
CA ASP A 150 -1.53 -1.85 -22.42
C ASP A 150 -0.68 -2.99 -21.83
N GLU A 151 0.64 -2.77 -21.74
CA GLU A 151 1.57 -3.81 -21.34
C GLU A 151 1.37 -4.24 -19.87
N GLU A 152 1.03 -3.29 -18.98
CA GLU A 152 0.86 -3.56 -17.56
C GLU A 152 -0.45 -4.28 -17.29
N GLU A 153 -1.55 -3.84 -17.90
CA GLU A 153 -2.85 -4.51 -17.81
C GLU A 153 -2.79 -5.92 -18.40
N MET A 154 -2.14 -6.09 -19.56
CA MET A 154 -1.93 -7.40 -20.17
C MET A 154 -1.10 -8.32 -19.25
N LEU A 155 -0.07 -7.79 -18.61
CA LEU A 155 0.79 -8.54 -17.68
C LEU A 155 0.02 -8.93 -16.42
N LEU A 156 -0.79 -8.04 -15.86
CA LEU A 156 -1.67 -8.33 -14.73
C LEU A 156 -2.65 -9.45 -15.09
N HIS A 157 -3.36 -9.33 -16.21
CA HIS A 157 -4.29 -10.35 -16.69
C HIS A 157 -3.61 -11.70 -16.92
N TYR A 158 -2.37 -11.71 -17.42
CA TYR A 158 -1.57 -12.92 -17.55
C TYR A 158 -1.27 -13.56 -16.18
N LYS A 159 -0.87 -12.75 -15.19
CA LYS A 159 -0.60 -13.24 -13.83
C LYS A 159 -1.87 -13.83 -13.19
N GLU A 160 -2.99 -13.12 -13.29
CA GLU A 160 -4.28 -13.53 -12.74
C GLU A 160 -4.82 -14.81 -13.37
N THR A 161 -4.71 -14.97 -14.70
CA THR A 161 -5.31 -16.12 -15.39
C THR A 161 -4.38 -17.33 -15.53
N ARG A 162 -3.06 -17.13 -15.45
CA ARG A 162 -2.09 -18.21 -15.73
C ARG A 162 -1.25 -18.60 -14.52
N ILE A 163 -0.88 -17.65 -13.68
CA ILE A 163 0.00 -17.90 -12.53
C ILE A 163 -0.84 -18.21 -11.30
N ILE A 164 -1.80 -17.35 -10.98
CA ILE A 164 -2.73 -17.48 -9.87
C ILE A 164 -3.80 -18.48 -10.27
N GLY A 165 -3.89 -19.60 -9.56
CA GLY A 165 -4.93 -20.61 -9.78
C GLY A 165 -6.07 -20.51 -8.76
N THR A 166 -5.78 -20.04 -7.55
CA THR A 166 -6.74 -19.98 -6.44
C THR A 166 -6.58 -18.71 -5.62
N ALA A 167 -7.58 -18.39 -4.78
CA ALA A 167 -7.47 -17.32 -3.80
C ALA A 167 -6.31 -17.55 -2.79
N GLU A 168 -6.01 -18.81 -2.48
CA GLU A 168 -4.88 -19.15 -1.60
C GLU A 168 -3.53 -18.77 -2.23
N ASP A 169 -3.37 -18.88 -3.56
CA ASP A 169 -2.15 -18.38 -4.22
C ASP A 169 -1.99 -16.86 -4.01
N ILE A 170 -3.07 -16.08 -4.09
CA ILE A 170 -3.04 -14.63 -3.87
C ILE A 170 -2.57 -14.34 -2.44
N ARG A 171 -3.15 -15.04 -1.47
CA ARG A 171 -2.81 -14.92 -0.06
C ARG A 171 -1.34 -15.28 0.19
N GLU A 172 -0.89 -16.44 -0.26
CA GLU A 172 0.49 -16.91 -0.10
C GLU A 172 1.50 -15.97 -0.76
N ILE A 173 1.23 -15.52 -1.98
CA ILE A 173 2.11 -14.59 -2.70
C ILE A 173 2.19 -13.25 -1.94
N THR A 174 1.05 -12.73 -1.49
CA THR A 174 0.98 -11.46 -0.73
C THR A 174 1.79 -11.56 0.56
N LEU A 175 1.59 -12.64 1.32
CA LEU A 175 2.35 -12.95 2.53
C LEU A 175 3.87 -12.93 2.29
N ILE A 176 4.32 -13.66 1.26
CA ILE A 176 5.75 -13.73 0.92
C ILE A 176 6.28 -12.36 0.50
N VAL A 177 5.53 -11.62 -0.32
CA VAL A 177 5.95 -10.29 -0.80
C VAL A 177 6.06 -9.29 0.36
N MET A 178 5.13 -9.31 1.32
CA MET A 178 5.18 -8.45 2.51
C MET A 178 6.35 -8.83 3.44
N GLU A 179 6.60 -10.13 3.63
CA GLU A 179 7.78 -10.62 4.37
C GLU A 179 9.09 -10.13 3.74
N LEU A 180 9.19 -10.18 2.40
CA LEU A 180 10.36 -9.69 1.66
C LEU A 180 10.54 -8.17 1.73
N THR A 181 9.44 -7.43 1.93
CA THR A 181 9.43 -5.97 2.13
C THR A 181 9.97 -5.59 3.52
N GLY A 182 9.97 -6.53 4.47
CA GLY A 182 10.44 -6.32 5.84
C GLY A 182 9.35 -5.88 6.81
N VAL A 183 8.07 -6.05 6.43
CA VAL A 183 6.94 -5.86 7.35
C VAL A 183 7.04 -6.92 8.46
N PRO A 184 6.89 -6.55 9.74
CA PRO A 184 6.88 -7.52 10.84
C PRO A 184 5.81 -8.57 10.63
N LYS A 185 6.14 -9.85 10.91
CA LYS A 185 5.19 -10.95 10.73
C LYS A 185 3.88 -10.74 11.51
N GLU A 186 3.95 -10.12 12.68
CA GLU A 186 2.76 -9.80 13.49
C GLU A 186 1.77 -8.87 12.79
N GLU A 187 2.25 -7.91 12.00
CA GLU A 187 1.39 -7.03 11.19
C GLU A 187 0.79 -7.78 10.01
N ILE A 188 1.57 -8.68 9.42
CA ILE A 188 1.12 -9.56 8.34
C ILE A 188 0.03 -10.51 8.83
N ASP A 189 0.20 -11.12 10.00
CA ASP A 189 -0.78 -12.05 10.58
C ASP A 189 -2.12 -11.33 10.91
N LYS A 190 -2.07 -10.06 11.35
CA LYS A 190 -3.26 -9.22 11.53
C LYS A 190 -3.98 -8.92 10.23
N LEU A 191 -3.25 -8.58 9.16
CA LEU A 191 -3.82 -8.40 7.83
C LEU A 191 -4.49 -9.68 7.34
N VAL A 192 -3.85 -10.84 7.53
CA VAL A 192 -4.43 -12.13 7.15
C VAL A 192 -5.74 -12.41 7.87
N ALA A 193 -5.82 -12.13 9.17
CA ALA A 193 -7.04 -12.32 9.94
C ALA A 193 -8.19 -11.45 9.40
N SER A 194 -7.91 -10.22 8.94
CA SER A 194 -8.94 -9.37 8.34
C SER A 194 -9.50 -9.91 7.02
N PHE A 195 -8.72 -10.70 6.27
CA PHE A 195 -9.20 -11.31 5.02
C PHE A 195 -10.07 -12.55 5.23
N SER A 196 -9.91 -13.29 6.33
CA SER A 196 -10.70 -14.50 6.58
C SER A 196 -12.13 -14.20 7.03
N ASP A 197 -12.34 -13.12 7.77
CA ASP A 197 -13.67 -12.76 8.29
C ASP A 197 -14.64 -12.33 7.17
N SER A 198 -14.14 -11.65 6.12
CA SER A 198 -15.00 -11.17 5.02
C SER A 198 -15.54 -12.27 4.10
N VAL A 199 -14.98 -13.49 4.12
CA VAL A 199 -15.44 -14.57 3.22
C VAL A 199 -16.50 -15.46 3.88
N GLU A 200 -16.54 -15.50 5.22
CA GLU A 200 -17.52 -16.30 5.96
C GLU A 200 -18.87 -15.58 6.14
N SER A 201 -18.94 -14.26 5.99
CA SER A 201 -20.19 -13.48 6.14
C SER A 201 -21.14 -13.53 4.94
N GLU A 202 -20.68 -14.03 3.77
CA GLU A 202 -21.49 -14.11 2.53
C GLU A 202 -22.03 -15.52 2.22
N SER A 203 -21.87 -16.51 3.13
CA SER A 203 -22.35 -17.90 2.95
C SER A 203 -23.53 -18.25 3.85
#